data_AF-A0A381N5U3-F1
#
_entry.id   AF-A0A381N5U3-F1
#
_cell.length_a   1.000
_cell.length_b   1.000
_cell.length_c   1.000
_cell.angle_alpha   90.00
_cell.angle_beta   90.00
_cell.angle_gamma   90.00
#
_symmetry.space_group_name_H-M   'P 1'
#
loop_
_entity.id
_entity.type
_entity.pdbx_description
1 polymer ?
#
loop_
_entity_poly.entity_id
_entity_poly.type
_entity_poly.pdbx_seq_one_letter_code
_entity_poly.pdbx_strand_id
1 'polypeptide(L)'
;MKNSAEVTVNLIFNEFENVSIALVMLGSLAVGMLVGYGIIVASIFSAKAEIRSLKLKNRRISDELNDLRNVAIDEGIYEGENGEN
;
A
#
# COMPACT_ATOMS: atom_id res chain seq x y z
N MET A 1 -25.42 27.25 -30.70
CA MET A 1 -25.20 26.26 -29.62
C MET A 1 -24.91 24.91 -30.25
N LYS A 2 -23.73 24.32 -30.01
CA LYS A 2 -23.30 23.07 -30.66
C LYS A 2 -23.02 21.92 -29.67
N ASN A 3 -23.10 22.17 -28.35
CA ASN A 3 -22.89 21.16 -27.30
C ASN A 3 -24.18 20.58 -26.69
N SER A 4 -25.34 21.12 -27.10
CA SER A 4 -26.67 20.66 -26.65
C SER A 4 -27.27 19.63 -27.61
N ALA A 5 -26.46 19.11 -28.55
CA ALA A 5 -26.92 18.02 -29.39
C ALA A 5 -27.14 16.78 -28.54
N GLU A 6 -28.27 16.12 -28.78
CA GLU A 6 -28.66 14.90 -28.12
C GLU A 6 -28.02 13.71 -28.83
N VAL A 7 -27.45 12.79 -28.06
CA VAL A 7 -26.81 11.58 -28.58
C VAL A 7 -27.34 10.38 -27.83
N THR A 8 -27.54 9.28 -28.56
CA THR A 8 -27.80 7.97 -27.95
C THR A 8 -26.47 7.41 -27.46
N VAL A 9 -26.42 7.06 -26.18
CA VAL A 9 -25.22 6.49 -25.56
C VAL A 9 -25.52 5.08 -25.12
N ASN A 10 -24.76 4.14 -25.67
CA ASN A 10 -24.74 2.76 -25.18
C ASN A 10 -23.61 2.65 -24.14
N LEU A 11 -23.98 2.66 -22.86
CA LEU A 11 -23.07 2.20 -21.81
C LEU A 11 -23.17 0.68 -21.76
N ILE A 12 -22.06 0.00 -21.44
CA ILE A 12 -21.89 -1.47 -21.44
C ILE A 12 -23.10 -2.27 -20.90
N PHE A 13 -23.90 -1.68 -20.00
CA PHE A 13 -25.09 -2.29 -19.41
C PHE A 13 -26.41 -1.55 -19.63
N ASN A 14 -26.42 -0.35 -20.22
CA ASN A 14 -27.65 0.40 -20.43
C ASN A 14 -27.55 1.42 -21.56
N GLU A 15 -28.62 1.52 -22.35
CA GLU A 15 -28.76 2.50 -23.42
C GLU A 15 -29.62 3.68 -22.95
N PHE A 16 -29.13 4.88 -23.21
CA PHE A 16 -29.86 6.11 -22.89
C PHE A 16 -30.03 6.94 -24.16
N GLU A 17 -31.28 7.20 -24.52
CA GLU A 17 -31.64 8.09 -25.62
C GLU A 17 -31.75 9.54 -25.13
N ASN A 18 -31.50 10.49 -26.02
CA ASN A 18 -31.64 11.93 -25.79
C ASN A 18 -30.82 12.49 -24.61
N VAL A 19 -29.55 12.06 -24.49
CA VAL A 19 -28.64 12.57 -23.46
C VAL A 19 -27.77 13.69 -24.04
N SER A 20 -27.62 14.78 -23.28
CA SER A 20 -26.71 15.87 -23.63
C SER A 20 -25.25 15.40 -23.64
N ILE A 21 -24.53 15.67 -24.73
CA ILE A 21 -23.08 15.37 -24.86
C ILE A 21 -22.26 15.92 -23.69
N ALA A 22 -22.61 17.11 -23.17
CA ALA A 22 -21.91 17.71 -22.04
C ALA A 22 -21.98 16.85 -20.78
N LEU A 23 -23.13 16.22 -20.52
CA LEU A 23 -23.34 15.33 -19.38
C LEU A 23 -22.51 14.04 -19.52
N VAL A 24 -22.44 13.50 -20.73
CA VAL A 24 -21.64 12.30 -21.05
C VAL A 24 -20.16 12.56 -20.86
N MET A 25 -19.67 13.71 -21.33
CA MET A 25 -18.27 14.11 -21.12
C MET A 25 -17.95 14.33 -19.65
N LEU A 26 -18.84 15.00 -18.91
CA LEU A 26 -18.66 15.21 -17.47
C LEU A 26 -18.67 13.88 -16.70
N GLY A 27 -19.62 12.99 -17.01
CA GLY A 27 -19.75 11.68 -16.37
C GLY A 27 -18.55 10.78 -16.63
N SER A 28 -18.09 10.68 -17.89
CA SER A 28 -16.91 9.88 -18.24
C SER A 28 -15.64 10.42 -17.59
N LEU A 29 -15.46 11.74 -17.53
CA LEU A 29 -14.35 12.37 -16.81
C LEU A 29 -14.39 12.04 -15.30
N ALA A 30 -15.57 12.17 -14.68
CA ALA A 30 -15.74 11.88 -13.25
C ALA A 30 -15.42 10.41 -12.92
N VAL A 31 -15.91 9.47 -13.73
CA VAL A 31 -15.62 8.03 -13.57
C VAL A 31 -14.12 7.78 -13.71
N GLY A 32 -13.47 8.37 -14.74
CA GLY A 32 -12.03 8.24 -14.94
C GLY A 32 -11.21 8.75 -13.74
N MET A 33 -11.60 9.89 -13.15
CA MET A 33 -10.96 10.42 -11.94
C MET A 33 -11.13 9.50 -10.73
N LEU A 34 -12.34 8.97 -10.51
CA LEU A 34 -12.61 8.08 -9.38
C LEU A 34 -11.78 6.79 -9.47
N VAL A 35 -11.71 6.18 -10.66
CA VAL A 35 -10.90 4.98 -10.88
C VAL A 35 -9.41 5.30 -10.68
N GLY A 36 -8.92 6.39 -11.28
CA GLY A 36 -7.52 6.80 -11.13
C GLY A 36 -7.13 7.05 -9.68
N TYR A 37 -7.99 7.75 -8.92
CA TYR A 37 -7.79 7.98 -7.50
C TYR A 37 -7.78 6.66 -6.70
N GLY A 38 -8.71 5.75 -7.00
CA GLY A 38 -8.78 4.44 -6.35
C GLY A 38 -7.49 3.63 -6.48
N ILE A 39 -6.88 3.62 -7.67
CA ILE A 39 -5.60 2.94 -7.93
C ILE A 39 -4.48 3.54 -7.07
N ILE A 40 -4.40 4.87 -6.99
CA ILE A 40 -3.38 5.57 -6.19
C ILE A 40 -3.54 5.24 -4.71
N VAL A 41 -4.77 5.29 -4.20
CA VAL A 41 -5.06 4.96 -2.80
C VAL A 41 -4.67 3.51 -2.49
N ALA A 42 -5.06 2.55 -3.32
CA ALA A 42 -4.70 1.15 -3.14
C ALA A 42 -3.17 0.94 -3.13
N SER A 43 -2.45 1.64 -4.00
CA SER A 43 -0.98 1.59 -4.06
C SER A 43 -0.34 2.12 -2.78
N ILE A 44 -0.85 3.23 -2.22
CA ILE A 44 -0.37 3.79 -0.95
C ILE A 44 -0.61 2.81 0.21
N PHE A 45 -1.77 2.17 0.26
CA PHE A 45 -2.06 1.17 1.28
C PHE A 45 -1.12 -0.04 1.18
N SER A 46 -0.87 -0.53 -0.03
CA SER A 46 0.07 -1.63 -0.27
C SER A 46 1.49 -1.26 0.20
N ALA A 47 1.98 -0.07 -0.17
CA ALA A 47 3.29 0.40 0.25
C ALA A 47 3.42 0.52 1.79
N LYS A 48 2.39 1.00 2.48
CA LYS A 48 2.37 1.04 3.96
C LYS A 48 2.44 -0.35 4.57
N ALA A 49 1.72 -1.33 4.01
CA ALA A 49 1.76 -2.71 4.48
C ALA A 49 3.16 -3.32 4.29
N GLU A 50 3.79 -3.06 3.15
CA GLU A 50 5.15 -3.52 2.84
C GLU A 50 6.19 -2.92 3.79
N ILE A 51 6.13 -1.60 4.05
CA ILE A 51 7.00 -0.93 5.03
C ILE A 51 6.87 -1.57 6.42
N ARG A 52 5.65 -1.87 6.86
CA ARG A 52 5.43 -2.54 8.16
C ARG A 52 6.07 -3.93 8.19
N SER A 53 5.94 -4.70 7.11
CA SER A 53 6.58 -6.01 6.97
C SER A 53 8.11 -5.92 7.04
N LEU A 54 8.70 -4.97 6.30
CA LEU A 54 10.14 -4.73 6.31
C LEU A 54 10.65 -4.31 7.69
N LYS A 55 9.91 -3.45 8.40
CA LYS A 55 10.26 -3.05 9.77
C LYS A 55 10.27 -4.23 10.73
N LEU A 56 9.30 -5.15 10.61
CA LEU A 56 9.25 -6.37 11.42
C LEU A 56 10.42 -7.30 11.11
N LYS A 57 10.76 -7.48 9.83
CA LYS A 57 11.93 -8.27 9.41
C LYS A 57 13.23 -7.71 9.96
N ASN A 58 13.46 -6.39 9.82
CA ASN A 58 14.64 -5.74 10.38
C ASN A 58 14.74 -5.88 11.89
N ARG A 59 13.61 -5.76 12.61
CA ARG A 59 13.59 -5.99 14.05
C ARG A 59 13.97 -7.43 14.40
N ARG A 60 13.37 -8.42 13.73
CA ARG A 60 13.73 -9.83 13.93
C ARG A 60 15.23 -10.06 13.70
N ILE A 61 15.80 -9.54 12.61
CA ILE A 61 17.23 -9.69 12.34
C ILE A 61 18.07 -9.01 13.43
N SER A 62 17.64 -7.85 13.92
CA SER A 62 18.34 -7.16 15.02
C SER A 62 18.28 -7.96 16.32
N ASP A 63 17.13 -8.58 16.61
CA ASP A 63 16.94 -9.44 17.77
C ASP A 63 17.80 -10.71 17.65
N GLU A 64 17.79 -11.38 16.48
CA GLU A 64 18.66 -12.55 16.19
C GLU A 64 20.14 -12.20 16.31
N LEU A 65 20.57 -11.05 15.79
CA LEU A 65 21.95 -10.58 15.90
C LEU A 65 22.33 -10.30 17.36
N ASN A 66 21.42 -9.71 18.13
CA ASN A 66 21.62 -9.44 19.55
C ASN A 66 21.70 -10.74 20.36
N ASP A 67 20.87 -11.73 20.05
CA ASP A 67 20.90 -13.04 20.69
C ASP A 67 22.22 -13.77 20.38
N LEU A 68 22.70 -13.71 19.13
CA LEU A 68 24.03 -14.22 18.76
C LEU A 68 25.16 -13.52 19.52
N ARG A 69 25.08 -12.19 19.66
CA ARG A 69 26.07 -11.41 20.43
C ARG A 69 26.02 -11.75 21.92
N ASN A 70 24.83 -12.00 22.48
CA ASN A 70 24.65 -12.30 23.90
C ASN A 70 25.07 -13.74 24.24
N VAL A 71 24.84 -14.71 23.33
CA VAL A 71 25.34 -16.08 23.44
C VAL A 71 26.87 -16.14 23.44
N ALA A 72 27.54 -15.38 22.57
CA ALA A 72 29.01 -15.35 22.53
C ALA A 72 29.65 -14.69 23.77
N ILE A 73 28.88 -13.96 24.60
CA ILE A 73 29.37 -13.34 25.83
C ILE A 73 29.04 -14.20 27.07
N ASP A 74 27.94 -14.94 27.06
CA ASP A 74 27.56 -15.86 28.14
C ASP A 74 28.50 -17.09 28.24
N GLU A 75 29.21 -17.42 27.16
CA GLU A 75 30.23 -18.48 27.14
C GLU A 75 31.61 -18.04 27.68
N GLY A 76 31.78 -16.79 28.13
CA GLY A 76 33.10 -16.22 28.44
C GLY A 76 33.28 -15.49 29.79
N ILE A 77 32.27 -15.46 30.68
CA ILE A 77 32.38 -14.75 31.98
C ILE A 77 32.07 -15.65 33.20
N TYR A 78 32.38 -16.95 33.11
CA TYR A 78 32.43 -17.83 34.28
C TYR A 78 33.72 -18.66 34.34
N GLU A 79 34.88 -18.03 34.16
CA GLU A 79 36.14 -18.56 34.68
C GLU A 79 36.95 -17.40 35.26
N GLY A 80 36.85 -17.18 36.57
CA GLY A 80 37.65 -16.16 37.24
C GLY A 80 37.27 -15.79 38.68
N GLU A 81 36.13 -16.28 39.21
CA GLU A 81 35.78 -16.09 40.62
C GLU A 81 35.71 -17.43 41.36
N ASN A 82 36.85 -18.14 41.40
CA ASN A 82 37.22 -19.07 42.48
C ASN A 82 38.55 -18.49 43.00
N GLY A 83 38.67 -17.88 44.18
CA GLY A 83 38.24 -18.44 45.46
C GLY A 83 39.34 -19.36 45.97
N GLU A 84 40.04 -18.92 47.02
CA GLU A 84 40.86 -19.70 47.98
C GLU A 84 42.40 -19.70 47.84
N ASN A 85 43.01 -18.96 48.80
CA ASN A 85 44.29 -19.15 49.51
C ASN A 85 45.63 -19.14 48.76
#